data_AF-A0A2G2ZQ29-F1
#
_entry.id   AF-A0A2G2ZQ29-F1
#
_cell.length_a   1.000
_cell.length_b   1.000
_cell.length_c   1.000
_cell.angle_alpha   90.00
_cell.angle_beta   90.00
_cell.angle_gamma   90.00
#
_symmetry.space_group_name_H-M   'P 1'
#
loop_
_entity.id
_entity.type
_entity.pdbx_description
1 polymer ?
#
loop_
_entity_poly.entity_id
_entity_poly.type
_entity_poly.pdbx_seq_one_letter_code
_entity_poly.pdbx_strand_id
1 'polypeptide(L)' 'MFIVKTLKATVFGLYGYMNFTKSAFQEHAKNFKPEDMQVQMEGKNCIVTGANSGIGFATAEGLASRCLSCL' A
#
# COMPACT_ATOMS: atom_id res chain seq x y z
N MET A 1 -22.28 18.64 -16.82
CA MET A 1 -21.05 18.51 -15.99
C MET A 1 -21.29 17.91 -14.59
N PHE A 2 -22.50 18.04 -14.00
CA PHE A 2 -22.82 17.50 -12.66
C PHE A 2 -22.89 15.97 -12.60
N ILE A 3 -23.60 15.34 -13.55
CA ILE A 3 -23.80 13.87 -13.61
C ILE A 3 -22.48 13.11 -13.62
N VAL A 4 -21.51 13.53 -14.44
CA VAL A 4 -20.19 12.88 -14.53
C VAL A 4 -19.40 13.01 -13.24
N LYS A 5 -19.53 14.14 -12.52
CA LYS A 5 -18.86 14.34 -11.23
C LYS A 5 -19.46 13.42 -10.16
N THR A 6 -20.79 13.34 -10.07
CA THR A 6 -21.48 12.46 -9.13
C THR A 6 -21.15 11.01 -9.39
N LEU A 7 -21.15 10.56 -10.65
CA LEU A 7 -20.80 9.19 -11.00
C LEU A 7 -19.37 8.83 -10.55
N LYS A 8 -18.38 9.69 -10.83
CA LYS A 8 -17.00 9.46 -10.40
C LYS A 8 -16.87 9.38 -8.87
N ALA A 9 -17.56 10.27 -8.15
CA ALA A 9 -17.56 10.26 -6.70
C ALA A 9 -18.22 8.98 -6.14
N THR A 10 -19.34 8.54 -6.70
CA THR A 10 -20.01 7.30 -6.28
C THR A 10 -19.15 6.07 -6.56
N VAL A 11 -18.57 5.96 -7.76
CA VAL A 11 -17.68 4.85 -8.12
C VAL A 11 -16.46 4.80 -7.21
N PHE A 12 -15.80 5.95 -6.99
CA PHE A 12 -14.67 6.02 -6.06
C PHE A 12 -15.08 5.72 -4.62
N GLY A 13 -16.25 6.19 -4.17
CA GLY A 13 -16.77 5.91 -2.84
C GLY A 13 -17.02 4.42 -2.60
N LEU A 14 -17.63 3.73 -3.56
CA LEU A 14 -17.82 2.28 -3.52
C LEU A 14 -16.47 1.55 -3.54
N TYR A 15 -15.56 1.94 -4.43
CA TYR A 15 -14.22 1.35 -4.49
C TYR A 15 -13.44 1.54 -3.19
N GLY A 16 -13.48 2.75 -2.62
CA GLY A 16 -12.84 3.08 -1.36
C GLY A 16 -13.43 2.33 -0.18
N TYR A 17 -14.75 2.15 -0.12
CA TYR A 17 -15.39 1.32 0.90
C TYR A 17 -14.85 -0.12 0.89
N MET A 18 -14.70 -0.67 -0.31
CA MET A 18 -14.24 -2.05 -0.52
C MET A 18 -12.73 -2.25 -0.34
N ASN A 19 -11.89 -1.21 -0.37
CA ASN A 19 -10.43 -1.35 -0.37
C ASN A 19 -9.69 -0.54 0.70
N PHE A 20 -10.23 0.61 1.12
CA PHE A 20 -9.52 1.60 1.96
C PHE A 20 -10.09 1.71 3.38
N THR A 21 -10.96 0.79 3.77
CA THR A 21 -11.49 0.69 5.14
C THR A 21 -10.72 -0.35 5.95
N LYS A 22 -10.77 -0.24 7.29
CA LYS A 22 -10.14 -1.22 8.19
C LYS A 22 -10.68 -2.63 7.97
N SER A 23 -12.00 -2.78 7.79
CA SER A 23 -12.63 -4.08 7.53
C SER A 23 -12.17 -4.69 6.21
N ALA A 24 -12.06 -3.88 5.15
CA ALA A 24 -11.51 -4.33 3.87
C ALA A 24 -10.05 -4.80 4.02
N PHE A 25 -9.21 -4.01 4.70
CA PHE A 25 -7.83 -4.40 4.99
C PHE A 25 -7.76 -5.75 5.73
N GLN A 26 -8.57 -5.93 6.78
CA GLN A 26 -8.60 -7.17 7.55
C GLN A 26 -9.04 -8.38 6.70
N GLU A 27 -9.96 -8.18 5.77
CA GLU A 27 -10.39 -9.24 4.84
C GLU A 27 -9.28 -9.60 3.85
N HIS A 28 -8.66 -8.61 3.21
CA HIS A 28 -7.57 -8.85 2.26
C HIS A 28 -6.32 -9.44 2.92
N ALA A 29 -6.03 -9.06 4.17
CA ALA A 29 -4.91 -9.59 4.93
C ALA A 29 -4.99 -11.12 5.14
N LYS A 30 -6.19 -11.72 5.10
CA LYS A 30 -6.35 -13.19 5.21
C LYS A 30 -5.75 -13.94 4.03
N ASN A 31 -5.70 -13.30 2.85
CA ASN A 31 -5.15 -13.86 1.63
C ASN A 31 -3.72 -13.39 1.38
N PHE A 32 -3.13 -12.66 2.33
CA PHE A 32 -1.75 -12.21 2.23
C PHE A 32 -0.80 -13.41 2.31
N LYS A 33 0.16 -13.42 1.39
CA LYS A 33 1.16 -14.47 1.24
C LYS A 33 2.51 -13.94 1.70
N PRO A 34 3.04 -14.38 2.87
CA PRO A 34 4.34 -13.92 3.35
C PRO A 34 5.48 -14.14 2.34
N GLU A 35 5.36 -15.12 1.46
CA GLU A 35 6.29 -15.38 0.36
C GLU A 35 6.40 -14.22 -0.64
N ASP A 36 5.37 -13.38 -0.79
CA ASP A 36 5.44 -12.18 -1.63
C ASP A 36 6.48 -11.17 -1.10
N MET A 37 6.83 -11.28 0.18
CA MET A 37 7.88 -10.48 0.83
C MET A 37 9.27 -11.12 0.71
N GLN A 38 9.47 -12.19 -0.05
CA GLN A 38 10.79 -12.85 -0.18
C GLN A 38 11.51 -12.55 -1.49
N VAL A 39 11.04 -11.54 -2.24
CA VAL A 39 11.71 -11.09 -3.47
C VAL A 39 13.15 -10.67 -3.17
N GLN A 40 14.09 -11.08 -4.04
CA GLN A 40 15.51 -10.70 -4.00
C GLN A 40 15.67 -9.18 -4.19
N MET A 41 16.37 -8.57 -3.23
CA MET A 41 16.57 -7.13 -3.12
C MET A 41 18.05 -6.74 -3.03
N GLU A 42 18.96 -7.70 -3.15
CA GLU A 42 20.39 -7.50 -3.13
C GLU A 42 20.80 -6.49 -4.22
N GLY A 43 21.52 -5.44 -3.81
CA GLY A 43 21.99 -4.38 -4.70
C GLY A 43 20.89 -3.45 -5.24
N LYS A 44 19.64 -3.55 -4.76
CA LYS A 44 18.56 -2.63 -5.15
C LYS A 44 18.47 -1.44 -4.20
N ASN A 45 18.21 -0.27 -4.78
CA ASN A 45 17.88 0.95 -4.05
C ASN A 45 16.37 1.18 -4.11
N CYS A 46 15.76 1.50 -2.97
CA CYS A 46 14.33 1.78 -2.87
C CYS A 46 14.10 3.21 -2.39
N ILE A 47 13.07 3.87 -2.91
CA ILE A 47 12.63 5.20 -2.42
C ILE A 47 11.24 5.06 -1.84
N VAL A 48 11.04 5.53 -0.61
CA VAL A 48 9.72 5.50 0.04
C VAL A 48 9.26 6.92 0.36
N THR A 49 8.31 7.43 -0.43
CA THR A 49 7.72 8.75 -0.17
C THR A 49 6.74 8.70 1.00
N GLY A 50 6.70 9.74 1.84
CA GLY A 50 5.81 9.77 2.99
C GLY A 50 6.21 8.80 4.11
N ALA A 51 7.50 8.49 4.23
CA ALA A 51 8.05 7.56 5.23
C ALA A 51 8.17 8.13 6.65
N ASN A 52 7.65 9.32 6.92
CA ASN A 52 7.76 9.95 8.24
C ASN A 52 6.85 9.29 9.30
N SER A 53 5.81 8.57 8.89
CA SER A 53 4.91 7.84 9.80
C SER A 53 4.06 6.79 9.07
N GLY A 54 3.33 5.98 9.84
CA GLY A 54 2.30 5.06 9.33
C GLY A 54 2.85 4.02 8.34
N ILE A 55 2.09 3.79 7.26
CA ILE A 55 2.40 2.74 6.26
C ILE A 55 3.73 3.02 5.56
N GLY A 56 4.04 4.29 5.25
CA GLY A 56 5.30 4.66 4.62
C GLY A 56 6.50 4.31 5.50
N PHE A 57 6.43 4.63 6.80
CA PHE A 57 7.49 4.30 7.75
C PHE A 57 7.70 2.78 7.88
N ALA A 58 6.62 2.02 8.10
CA ALA A 58 6.70 0.55 8.20
C ALA A 58 7.21 -0.10 6.89
N THR A 59 6.88 0.49 5.74
CA THR A 59 7.39 0.04 4.43
C THR A 59 8.89 0.30 4.31
N ALA A 60 9.36 1.48 4.72
CA ALA A 60 10.78 1.81 4.70
C ALA A 60 11.59 0.90 5.63
N GLU A 61 11.11 0.63 6.85
CA GLU A 61 11.73 -0.33 7.78
C GLU A 61 11.78 -1.75 7.19
N GLY A 62 10.65 -2.24 6.66
CA GLY A 62 10.57 -3.57 6.07
C GLY A 62 11.51 -3.72 4.86
N LEU A 63 11.64 -2.70 4.02
CA LEU A 63 12.57 -2.69 2.89
C LEU A 63 14.02 -2.57 3.35
N ALA A 64 14.33 -1.72 4.32
CA ALA A 64 15.70 -1.53 4.83
C ALA A 64 16.28 -2.80 5.45
N SER A 65 15.43 -3.66 6.03
CA SER A 65 15.86 -4.98 6.55
C SER A 65 16.30 -5.98 5.48
N ARG A 66 16.02 -5.70 4.19
CA ARG A 66 16.21 -6.61 3.06
C ARG A 66 16.96 -6.01 1.86
N CYS A 67 17.04 -4.69 1.76
CA CYS A 67 17.68 -3.97 0.65
C CYS A 67 19.04 -3.39 1.08
N LEU A 68 19.84 -2.97 0.10
CA LEU A 68 21.13 -2.34 0.38
C LEU A 68 20.95 -0.92 0.97
N SER A 69 19.99 -0.14 0.45
CA SER A 69 19.70 1.21 0.91
C SER A 69 18.25 1.61 0.60
N CYS A 70 17.59 2.25 1.57
CA CYS A 70 16.33 2.97 1.40
C CYS A 70 16.60 4.47 1.55
N LEU A 71 16.16 5.25 0.55
CA LEU A 71 16.22 6.72 0.53
C LEU A 71 14.85 7.36 0.76
#